data_AF-A0A8S3JXB6-F1
#
_entry.id   AF-A0A8S3JXB6-F1
#
_cell.length_a   1.000
_cell.length_b   1.000
_cell.length_c   1.000
_cell.angle_alpha   90.00
_cell.angle_beta   90.00
_cell.angle_gamma   90.00
#
_symmetry.space_group_name_H-M   'P 1'
#
loop_
_entity.id
_entity.type
_entity.pdbx_description
1 polymer ?
#
loop_
_entity_poly.entity_id
_entity_poly.type
_entity_poly.pdbx_seq_one_letter_code
_entity_poly.pdbx_strand_id
1 'polypeptide(L)'
;MGWSAFIQYQIYNTGPNYDYVPKPDKNNQQYNDITVAWQIPAYFFIAISEIFASVTGLEYAFIQAPPSMKSIVMSLFLFTSAIGSILNIALVPVSDDPDLLWMYTGLAIQAFIFGILFYFIFRN
;
A
#
# COMPACT_ATOMS: atom_id res chain seq x y z
N MET A 1 -2.33 -3.99 -1.82
CA MET A 1 -3.53 -3.19 -1.48
C MET A 1 -4.85 -3.92 -1.72
N GLY A 2 -5.06 -4.61 -2.85
CA GLY A 2 -6.32 -5.36 -3.08
C GLY A 2 -6.66 -6.42 -2.03
N TRP A 3 -5.66 -7.17 -1.54
CA TRP A 3 -5.86 -8.14 -0.44
C TRP A 3 -6.31 -7.47 0.87
N SER A 4 -5.73 -6.30 1.20
CA SER A 4 -6.12 -5.52 2.37
C SER A 4 -7.56 -5.00 2.26
N ALA A 5 -7.97 -4.55 1.06
CA ALA A 5 -9.36 -4.16 0.80
C ALA A 5 -10.33 -5.33 0.95
N PHE A 6 -9.95 -6.52 0.47
CA PHE A 6 -10.75 -7.74 0.62
C PHE A 6 -10.89 -8.13 2.10
N ILE A 7 -9.81 -8.11 2.88
CA ILE A 7 -9.88 -8.39 4.32
C ILE A 7 -10.72 -7.35 5.03
N GLN A 8 -10.55 -6.06 4.71
CA GLN A 8 -11.36 -4.99 5.30
C GLN A 8 -12.85 -5.19 5.00
N TYR A 9 -13.19 -5.62 3.78
CA TYR A 9 -14.55 -6.00 3.41
C TYR A 9 -15.08 -7.18 4.22
N GLN A 10 -14.25 -8.20 4.48
CA GLN A 10 -14.62 -9.36 5.31
C GLN A 10 -14.79 -8.96 6.79
N ILE A 11 -13.95 -8.06 7.30
CA ILE A 11 -14.04 -7.51 8.66
C ILE A 11 -15.35 -6.74 8.85
N TYR A 12 -15.75 -5.90 7.88
CA TYR A 12 -17.00 -5.15 7.97
C TYR A 12 -18.26 -6.02 7.78
N ASN A 13 -18.15 -7.21 7.19
CA ASN A 13 -19.28 -8.10 6.93
C ASN A 13 -19.42 -9.28 7.91
N THR A 14 -18.48 -9.47 8.84
CA THR A 14 -18.50 -10.57 9.84
C THR A 14 -18.73 -9.98 11.24
N GLY A 15 -19.76 -10.48 11.95
CA GLY A 15 -20.36 -9.86 13.15
C GLY A 15 -19.49 -9.83 14.43
N PRO A 16 -19.95 -9.15 15.51
CA PRO A 16 -21.35 -8.96 15.89
C PRO A 16 -21.87 -7.51 15.97
N ASN A 17 -21.06 -6.49 15.63
CA ASN A 17 -21.51 -5.11 15.45
C ASN A 17 -21.13 -4.61 14.05
N TYR A 18 -22.13 -4.21 13.27
CA TYR A 18 -21.96 -3.51 11.99
C TYR A 18 -21.59 -2.03 12.17
N ASP A 19 -21.51 -1.56 13.41
CA ASP A 19 -21.02 -0.23 13.74
C ASP A 19 -19.49 -0.26 13.79
N TYR A 20 -18.91 0.64 13.00
CA TYR A 20 -17.47 0.90 12.78
C TYR A 20 -16.66 1.22 14.04
N VAL A 21 -17.29 1.18 15.20
CA VAL A 21 -16.70 1.37 16.51
C VAL A 21 -17.07 0.15 17.33
N PRO A 22 -16.12 -0.58 17.92
CA PRO A 22 -16.44 -1.42 19.06
C PRO A 22 -16.96 -0.46 20.14
N LYS A 23 -18.28 -0.27 20.22
CA LYS A 23 -18.88 0.42 21.35
C LYS A 23 -18.45 -0.41 22.56
N PRO A 24 -17.76 0.16 23.56
CA PRO A 24 -17.38 -0.57 24.75
C PRO A 24 -18.65 -0.85 25.53
N ASP A 25 -19.37 -1.91 25.18
CA ASP A 25 -20.41 -2.44 26.04
C ASP A 25 -19.70 -3.08 27.22
N LYS A 26 -19.96 -2.54 28.42
CA LYS A 26 -19.16 -2.76 29.63
C LYS A 26 -19.10 -4.22 30.10
N ASN A 27 -19.85 -5.13 29.46
CA ASN A 27 -19.97 -6.52 29.86
C ASN A 27 -19.71 -7.55 28.73
N ASN A 28 -19.41 -7.13 27.50
CA ASN A 28 -19.14 -8.08 26.41
C ASN A 28 -18.28 -7.45 25.32
N GLN A 29 -16.95 -7.57 25.47
CA GLN A 29 -16.00 -7.18 24.43
C GLN A 29 -16.20 -8.09 23.22
N GLN A 30 -16.98 -7.62 22.25
CA GLN A 30 -17.17 -8.29 20.97
C GLN A 30 -15.93 -8.06 20.11
N TYR A 31 -14.95 -8.94 20.28
CA TYR A 31 -13.81 -9.04 19.38
C TYR A 31 -14.27 -9.72 18.08
N ASN A 32 -13.87 -9.17 16.95
CA ASN A 32 -14.04 -9.84 15.66
C ASN A 32 -13.13 -11.09 15.66
N ASP A 33 -13.66 -12.24 15.25
CA ASP A 33 -12.95 -13.54 15.26
C ASP A 33 -11.82 -13.63 14.21
N ILE A 34 -11.50 -12.53 13.54
CA ILE A 34 -10.46 -12.46 12.50
C ILE A 34 -9.08 -12.36 13.15
N THR A 35 -8.29 -13.40 12.97
CA THR A 35 -6.90 -13.42 13.43
C THR A 35 -6.05 -12.42 12.63
N VAL A 36 -5.15 -11.70 13.33
CA VAL A 36 -4.20 -10.75 12.71
C VAL A 36 -3.32 -11.44 11.64
N ALA A 37 -3.19 -12.76 11.71
CA ALA A 37 -2.48 -13.58 10.74
C ALA A 37 -2.97 -13.40 9.28
N TRP A 38 -4.23 -13.02 9.07
CA TRP A 38 -4.76 -12.76 7.73
C TRP A 38 -4.08 -11.57 7.02
N GLN A 39 -3.43 -10.67 7.76
CA GLN A 39 -2.68 -9.54 7.17
C GLN A 39 -1.30 -9.96 6.62
N ILE A 40 -0.76 -11.12 7.03
CA ILE A 40 0.58 -11.59 6.64
C ILE A 40 0.80 -11.60 5.12
N PRO A 41 -0.14 -12.11 4.30
CA PRO A 41 0.03 -12.12 2.85
C PRO A 41 0.16 -10.72 2.25
N ALA A 42 -0.56 -9.71 2.78
CA ALA A 42 -0.44 -8.34 2.29
C ALA A 42 0.99 -7.80 2.45
N TYR A 43 1.59 -7.97 3.63
CA TYR A 43 2.96 -7.53 3.89
C TYR A 43 3.98 -8.32 3.08
N PHE A 44 3.76 -9.63 2.92
CA PHE A 44 4.63 -10.50 2.13
C PHE A 44 4.72 -10.07 0.67
N PHE A 45 3.58 -9.84 0.01
CA PHE A 45 3.56 -9.42 -1.40
C PHE A 45 4.12 -8.01 -1.61
N ILE A 46 3.88 -7.09 -0.67
CA ILE A 46 4.46 -5.74 -0.72
C ILE A 46 5.98 -5.82 -0.62
N ALA A 47 6.51 -6.58 0.34
CA ALA A 47 7.96 -6.70 0.53
C ALA A 47 8.65 -7.29 -0.72
N ILE A 48 8.08 -8.31 -1.35
CA ILE A 48 8.61 -8.87 -2.60
C ILE A 48 8.59 -7.82 -3.71
N SER A 49 7.48 -7.09 -3.87
CA SER A 49 7.38 -6.03 -4.87
C SER A 49 8.41 -4.92 -4.66
N GLU A 50 8.67 -4.57 -3.40
CA GLU A 50 9.64 -3.54 -3.04
C GLU A 50 11.07 -3.96 -3.35
N ILE A 51 11.43 -5.23 -3.10
CA ILE A 51 12.76 -5.76 -3.44
C ILE A 51 12.99 -5.66 -4.95
N PHE A 52 12.04 -6.10 -5.78
CA PHE A 52 12.18 -6.03 -7.24
C PHE A 52 12.21 -4.60 -7.78
N ALA A 53 11.36 -3.71 -7.26
CA ALA A 53 11.30 -2.34 -7.76
C ALA A 53 12.51 -1.50 -7.27
N SER A 54 12.85 -1.59 -5.99
CA SER A 54 13.83 -0.72 -5.36
C SER A 54 15.27 -1.17 -5.61
N VAL A 55 15.59 -2.45 -5.36
CA VAL A 55 16.96 -2.95 -5.49
C VAL A 55 17.39 -2.95 -6.95
N THR A 56 16.57 -3.53 -7.84
CA THR A 56 16.89 -3.58 -9.27
C THR A 56 16.87 -2.19 -9.90
N GLY A 57 15.94 -1.32 -9.49
CA GLY A 57 15.86 0.06 -9.98
C GLY A 57 17.11 0.88 -9.63
N LEU A 58 17.56 0.80 -8.37
CA LEU A 58 18.78 1.49 -7.91
C LEU A 58 20.04 0.94 -8.56
N GLU A 59 20.15 -0.38 -8.67
CA GLU A 59 21.29 -1.03 -9.32
C GLU A 59 21.40 -0.63 -10.79
N TYR A 60 20.28 -0.66 -11.51
CA TYR A 60 20.20 -0.22 -12.90
C TYR A 60 20.58 1.26 -13.06
N ALA A 61 20.02 2.12 -12.21
CA ALA A 61 20.31 3.55 -12.23
C ALA A 61 21.79 3.85 -11.94
N PHE A 62 22.43 3.06 -11.07
CA PHE A 62 23.84 3.20 -10.76
C PHE A 62 24.77 2.75 -11.90
N ILE A 63 24.41 1.68 -12.61
CA ILE A 63 25.18 1.15 -13.74
C ILE A 63 25.14 2.11 -14.94
N GLN A 64 23.98 2.70 -15.21
CA GLN A 64 23.81 3.61 -16.35
C GLN A 64 24.24 5.06 -16.06
N ALA A 65 24.47 5.43 -14.80
CA ALA A 65 24.85 6.80 -14.45
C ALA A 65 26.33 7.10 -14.75
N PRO A 66 26.64 8.28 -15.34
CA PRO A 66 28.02 8.70 -15.58
C PRO A 66 28.79 8.88 -14.26
N PRO A 67 30.12 8.69 -14.24
CA PRO A 67 30.92 8.58 -13.00
C PRO A 67 30.79 9.78 -12.05
N SER A 68 30.63 10.98 -12.59
CA SER A 68 30.49 12.23 -11.82
C SER A 68 29.06 12.49 -11.30
N MET A 69 28.05 11.78 -11.82
CA MET A 69 26.63 12.01 -11.49
C MET A 69 25.98 10.86 -10.72
N LYS A 70 26.70 9.78 -10.41
CA LYS A 70 26.15 8.62 -9.68
C LYS A 70 25.40 9.01 -8.40
N SER A 71 25.99 9.91 -7.61
CA SER A 71 25.37 10.41 -6.37
C SER A 71 24.08 11.19 -6.64
N ILE A 72 24.02 11.97 -7.73
CA ILE A 72 22.83 12.73 -8.11
C ILE A 72 21.71 11.80 -8.59
N VAL A 73 22.03 10.78 -9.38
CA VAL A 73 21.02 9.81 -9.86
C VAL A 73 20.46 9.00 -8.69
N MET A 74 21.31 8.58 -7.74
CA MET A 74 20.85 7.92 -6.52
C MET A 74 20.01 8.84 -5.63
N SER A 75 20.38 10.12 -5.48
CA SER A 75 19.60 11.06 -4.67
C SER A 75 18.25 11.38 -5.29
N LEU A 76 18.15 11.42 -6.63
CA LEU A 76 16.88 11.55 -7.35
C LEU A 76 15.97 10.34 -7.09
N PHE A 77 16.52 9.12 -7.06
CA PHE A 77 15.74 7.94 -6.68
C PHE A 77 15.17 8.06 -5.26
N LEU A 78 16.02 8.39 -4.28
CA LEU A 78 15.57 8.61 -2.89
C LEU A 78 14.58 9.76 -2.77
N PHE A 79 14.71 10.79 -3.60
CA PHE A 79 13.78 11.90 -3.66
C PHE A 79 12.39 11.46 -4.15
N THR A 80 12.30 10.55 -5.11
CA THR A 80 10.99 9.96 -5.50
C THR A 80 10.34 9.21 -4.35
N SER A 81 11.11 8.46 -3.55
CA SER A 81 10.62 7.81 -2.33
C SER A 81 10.13 8.81 -1.30
N ALA A 82 10.84 9.94 -1.12
CA ALA A 82 10.42 11.01 -0.21
C ALA A 82 9.09 11.64 -0.64
N ILE A 83 8.88 11.86 -1.94
CA ILE A 83 7.59 12.32 -2.47
C ILE A 83 6.48 11.30 -2.17
N GLY A 84 6.75 10.00 -2.35
CA GLY A 84 5.82 8.93 -1.98
C GLY A 84 5.40 9.00 -0.52
N SER A 85 6.35 9.24 0.39
CA SER A 85 6.07 9.40 1.82
C SER A 85 5.25 10.66 2.13
N ILE A 86 5.50 11.78 1.43
CA ILE A 86 4.70 13.00 1.58
C ILE A 86 3.24 12.75 1.15
N LEU A 87 3.04 12.05 0.04
CA LEU A 87 1.70 11.66 -0.43
C LEU A 87 1.00 10.75 0.58
N ASN A 88 1.74 9.82 1.21
CA ASN A 88 1.19 8.96 2.26
C ASN A 88 0.70 9.79 3.46
N ILE A 89 1.52 10.73 3.95
CA ILE A 89 1.13 11.64 5.04
C ILE A 89 -0.10 12.48 4.65
N ALA A 90 -0.18 12.93 3.40
CA ALA A 90 -1.33 13.70 2.91
C ALA A 90 -2.64 12.90 2.86
N LEU A 91 -2.57 11.56 2.79
CA LEU A 91 -3.74 10.66 2.77
C LEU A 91 -4.20 10.22 4.17
N VAL A 92 -3.40 10.47 5.21
CA VAL A 92 -3.76 10.19 6.61
C VAL A 92 -5.12 10.78 7.04
N PRO A 93 -5.46 12.06 6.76
CA PRO A 93 -6.76 12.61 7.18
C PRO A 93 -7.97 12.02 6.44
N VAL A 94 -7.75 11.23 5.38
CA VAL A 94 -8.81 10.50 4.65
C VAL A 94 -9.02 9.08 5.21
N SER A 95 -8.21 8.68 6.20
CA SER A 95 -8.19 7.33 6.79
C SER A 95 -9.14 7.16 7.97
N ASP A 96 -10.27 7.88 8.01
CA ASP A 96 -11.31 7.69 9.03
C ASP A 96 -12.19 6.46 8.69
N ASP A 97 -12.67 5.73 9.70
CA ASP A 97 -13.68 4.69 9.54
C ASP A 97 -15.01 5.33 9.07
N PRO A 98 -15.69 4.89 7.97
CA PRO A 98 -15.54 3.68 7.15
C PRO A 98 -14.78 3.84 5.82
N ASP A 99 -14.15 5.00 5.56
CA ASP A 99 -13.54 5.34 4.28
C ASP A 99 -12.21 4.62 4.00
N LEU A 100 -11.66 3.92 5.00
CA LEU A 100 -10.49 3.04 4.87
C LEU A 100 -10.64 1.99 3.76
N LEU A 101 -11.83 1.39 3.61
CA LEU A 101 -12.08 0.44 2.54
C LEU A 101 -12.00 1.12 1.17
N TRP A 102 -12.63 2.29 1.05
CA TRP A 102 -12.60 3.11 -0.17
C TRP A 102 -11.19 3.54 -0.53
N MET A 103 -10.38 3.95 0.45
CA MET A 103 -8.98 4.29 0.27
C MET A 103 -8.18 3.10 -0.27
N TYR A 104 -8.30 1.91 0.33
CA TYR A 104 -7.58 0.73 -0.14
C TYR A 104 -8.02 0.27 -1.53
N THR A 105 -9.32 0.33 -1.84
CA THR A 105 -9.83 0.05 -3.19
C THR A 105 -9.36 1.10 -4.21
N GLY A 106 -9.37 2.39 -3.85
CA GLY A 106 -8.90 3.47 -4.71
C GLY A 106 -7.42 3.33 -5.05
N LEU A 107 -6.57 3.06 -4.05
CA LEU A 107 -5.15 2.80 -4.26
C LEU A 107 -4.91 1.52 -5.10
N ALA A 108 -5.73 0.49 -4.92
CA ALA A 108 -5.63 -0.73 -5.74
C ALA A 108 -5.99 -0.46 -7.21
N ILE A 109 -7.06 0.31 -7.47
CA ILE A 109 -7.47 0.71 -8.82
C ILE A 109 -6.40 1.60 -9.46
N GLN A 110 -5.88 2.58 -8.73
CA GLN A 110 -4.81 3.46 -9.20
C GLN A 110 -3.56 2.67 -9.61
N ALA A 111 -3.13 1.71 -8.77
CA ALA A 111 -1.99 0.84 -9.07
C ALA A 111 -2.24 -0.04 -10.29
N PHE A 112 -3.46 -0.55 -10.47
CA PHE A 112 -3.85 -1.34 -11.63
C PHE A 112 -3.82 -0.53 -12.93
N ILE A 113 -4.35 0.71 -12.90
CA ILE A 113 -4.31 1.63 -14.04
C ILE A 113 -2.86 1.96 -14.42
N PHE A 114 -2.01 2.30 -13.44
CA PHE A 114 -0.58 2.55 -13.70
C PHE A 114 0.14 1.33 -14.27
N GLY A 115 -0.16 0.13 -13.77
CA GLY A 115 0.40 -1.12 -14.30
C GLY A 115 0.00 -1.36 -15.76
N ILE A 116 -1.28 -1.12 -16.10
CA ILE A 116 -1.76 -1.21 -17.48
C ILE A 116 -1.09 -0.18 -18.39
N LEU A 117 -1.02 1.09 -17.94
CA LEU A 117 -0.38 2.16 -18.70
C LEU A 117 1.10 1.87 -18.95
N PHE A 118 1.82 1.40 -17.92
CA PHE A 118 3.21 0.99 -18.05
C PHE A 118 3.37 -0.14 -19.08
N TYR A 119 2.54 -1.18 -19.01
CA TYR A 119 2.55 -2.26 -19.99
C TYR A 119 2.33 -1.76 -21.41
N PHE A 120 1.37 -0.86 -21.63
CA PHE A 120 1.13 -0.32 -22.98
C PHE A 120 2.26 0.59 -23.50
N ILE A 121 2.88 1.39 -22.64
CA ILE A 121 3.98 2.30 -23.04
C ILE A 121 5.24 1.52 -23.39
N PHE A 122 5.58 0.47 -22.61
CA PHE A 122 6.84 -0.29 -22.78
C PHE A 122 6.69 -1.57 -23.62
N ARG A 123 5.50 -1.80 -24.20
CA ARG A 123 5.25 -2.92 -25.11
C ARG A 123 5.77 -2.67 -26.54
N ASN A 124 5.88 -1.41 -26.95
CA ASN A 124 6.50 -1.00 -28.22
C ASN A 124 8.01 -0.80 -28.06
#